data_AF-A0A6L2PFT6-F1
#
_entry.id   AF-A0A6L2PFT6-F1
#
_cell.length_a   1.000
_cell.length_b   1.000
_cell.length_c   1.000
_cell.angle_alpha   90.00
_cell.angle_beta   90.00
_cell.angle_gamma   90.00
#
_symmetry.space_group_name_H-M   'P 1'
#
loop_
_entity.id
_entity.type
_entity.pdbx_description
1 polymer ?
#
loop_
_entity_poly.entity_id
_entity_poly.type
_entity_poly.pdbx_seq_one_letter_code
_entity_poly.pdbx_strand_id
1 'polypeptide(L)'
;MSGKLGNLYHDTGPGIVVTLLEASKCENVLVANVDKSRFKEQTVNIDVSTKEAPLVTPSVEWQQCQVADFSLVRQNLARYRSSCIFKPSRSLPGRRDEAGWYCLCFGSDNEPVESGASSGGIPPLLSILLSMNQESNHVYKKKVN
;
A
#
# COMPACT_ATOMS: atom_id res chain seq x y z
N MET A 1 -13.04 17.48 48.70
CA MET A 1 -14.10 17.74 47.69
C MET A 1 -14.81 16.42 47.42
N SER A 2 -16.10 16.40 47.72
CA SER A 2 -16.97 15.24 47.64
C SER A 2 -17.21 14.79 46.20
N GLY A 3 -16.97 13.51 45.90
CA GLY A 3 -17.43 12.84 44.70
C GLY A 3 -18.38 11.72 45.08
N LYS A 4 -19.69 11.94 44.91
CA LYS A 4 -20.76 10.95 45.08
C LYS A 4 -20.55 9.78 44.10
N LEU A 5 -20.32 8.59 44.61
CA LEU A 5 -20.67 7.35 43.90
C LEU A 5 -21.99 6.85 44.49
N GLY A 6 -23.07 7.28 43.84
CA GLY A 6 -24.42 6.84 44.16
C GLY A 6 -24.65 5.39 43.75
N ASN A 7 -25.34 4.67 44.63
CA ASN A 7 -26.28 3.60 44.35
C ASN A 7 -25.95 2.65 43.18
N LEU A 8 -25.26 1.56 43.51
CA LEU A 8 -25.50 0.24 42.90
C LEU A 8 -25.84 -0.75 44.01
N TYR A 9 -26.95 -0.45 44.71
CA TYR A 9 -27.59 -1.35 45.67
C TYR A 9 -28.89 -1.84 45.06
N HIS A 10 -28.82 -2.64 43.99
CA HIS A 10 -29.95 -3.45 43.58
C HIS A 10 -29.43 -4.79 43.04
N ASP A 11 -29.73 -5.82 43.82
CA ASP A 11 -29.80 -7.22 43.42
C ASP A 11 -28.49 -7.91 42.98
N THR A 12 -27.54 -7.99 43.92
CA THR A 12 -26.41 -8.91 43.81
C THR A 12 -26.59 -10.02 44.84
N GLY A 13 -27.01 -11.21 44.36
CA GLY A 13 -27.18 -12.40 45.19
C GLY A 13 -25.91 -12.73 46.00
N PRO A 14 -26.03 -13.56 47.07
CA PRO A 14 -24.98 -13.75 48.08
C PRO A 14 -23.60 -14.13 47.51
N GLY A 15 -23.53 -14.71 46.32
CA GLY A 15 -22.27 -15.04 45.65
C GLY A 15 -21.44 -13.84 45.17
N ILE A 16 -22.06 -12.73 44.76
CA ILE A 16 -21.33 -11.56 44.22
C ILE A 16 -20.69 -10.76 45.37
N VAL A 17 -21.39 -10.64 46.50
CA VAL A 17 -20.89 -9.92 47.68
C VAL A 17 -19.68 -10.62 48.29
N VAL A 18 -19.68 -11.96 48.32
CA VAL A 18 -18.53 -12.76 48.80
C VAL A 18 -17.32 -12.56 47.88
N THR A 19 -17.54 -12.58 46.57
CA THR A 19 -16.45 -12.40 45.59
C THR A 19 -15.83 -11.01 45.65
N LEU A 20 -16.64 -9.95 45.86
CA LEU A 20 -16.15 -8.58 46.05
C LEU A 20 -15.37 -8.43 47.36
N LEU A 21 -15.83 -9.08 48.43
CA LEU A 21 -15.12 -9.07 49.71
C LEU A 21 -13.78 -9.81 49.60
N GLU A 22 -13.72 -10.95 48.90
CA GLU A 22 -12.46 -11.65 48.65
C GLU A 22 -11.51 -10.84 47.77
N ALA A 23 -12.00 -10.26 46.67
CA ALA A 23 -11.20 -9.39 45.81
C ALA A 23 -10.70 -8.14 46.55
N SER A 24 -11.46 -7.59 47.50
CA SER A 24 -11.04 -6.44 48.31
C SER A 24 -9.90 -6.75 49.28
N LYS A 25 -9.68 -8.04 49.60
CA LYS A 25 -8.55 -8.52 50.42
C LYS A 25 -7.30 -8.80 49.58
N CYS A 26 -7.43 -8.86 48.26
CA CYS A 26 -6.30 -9.00 47.35
C CYS A 26 -5.68 -7.64 47.06
N GLU A 27 -4.36 -7.61 46.86
CA GLU A 27 -3.68 -6.41 46.41
C GLU A 27 -4.12 -6.08 44.98
N ASN A 28 -4.44 -4.81 44.72
CA ASN A 28 -5.03 -4.38 43.45
C ASN A 28 -4.10 -4.60 42.24
N VAL A 29 -2.79 -4.54 42.47
CA VAL A 29 -1.76 -4.81 41.46
C VAL A 29 -0.61 -5.55 42.13
N LEU A 30 -0.28 -6.74 41.63
CA LEU A 30 0.89 -7.49 42.04
C LEU A 30 1.92 -7.49 40.91
N VAL A 31 3.19 -7.29 41.24
CA VAL A 31 4.31 -7.37 40.31
C VAL A 31 5.13 -8.60 40.64
N ALA A 32 5.07 -9.61 39.78
CA ALA A 32 5.94 -10.78 39.92
C ALA A 32 7.36 -10.43 39.48
N ASN A 33 8.35 -10.74 40.33
CA ASN A 33 9.74 -10.64 39.94
C ASN A 33 10.11 -11.88 39.11
N VAL A 34 10.60 -11.68 37.89
CA VAL A 34 10.94 -12.78 36.98
C VAL A 34 12.43 -12.72 36.62
N ASP A 35 13.07 -13.89 36.66
CA ASP A 35 14.46 -14.06 36.28
C ASP A 35 14.66 -13.75 34.78
N LYS A 36 15.30 -12.61 34.52
CA LYS A 36 15.47 -12.09 33.16
C LYS A 36 16.46 -12.90 32.33
N SER A 37 17.32 -13.72 32.96
CA SER A 37 18.34 -14.53 32.27
C SER A 37 17.76 -15.64 31.39
N ARG A 38 16.46 -15.95 31.58
CA ARG A 38 15.76 -17.00 30.84
C ARG A 38 15.08 -16.52 29.56
N PHE A 39 15.05 -15.21 29.32
CA PHE A 39 14.46 -14.66 28.11
C PHE A 39 15.51 -14.51 27.01
N LYS A 40 15.10 -14.85 25.79
CA LYS A 40 15.89 -14.59 24.58
C LYS A 40 15.76 -13.12 24.19
N GLU A 41 16.76 -12.60 23.49
CA GLU A 41 16.73 -11.25 22.94
C GLU A 41 15.55 -11.08 21.97
N GLN A 42 14.93 -9.90 21.99
CA GLN A 42 13.81 -9.56 21.14
C GLN A 42 14.29 -9.33 19.69
N THR A 43 13.58 -9.89 18.72
CA THR A 43 13.83 -9.60 17.31
C THR A 43 13.43 -8.16 16.98
N VAL A 44 14.33 -7.42 16.33
CA VAL A 44 14.11 -6.01 15.95
C VAL A 44 13.17 -5.95 14.74
N ASN A 45 12.20 -5.04 14.79
CA ASN A 45 11.40 -4.68 13.62
C ASN A 45 12.19 -3.67 12.79
N ILE A 46 12.55 -4.03 11.56
CA ILE A 46 13.26 -3.13 10.65
C ILE A 46 12.22 -2.28 9.94
N ASP A 47 12.09 -1.02 10.35
CA ASP A 47 11.37 -0.03 9.56
C ASP A 47 12.27 0.47 8.42
N VAL A 48 11.92 0.10 7.19
CA VAL A 48 12.61 0.57 5.99
C VAL A 48 12.03 1.93 5.61
N SER A 49 12.23 2.93 6.46
CA SER A 49 11.79 4.29 6.19
C SER A 49 12.79 5.31 6.68
N THR A 50 13.62 5.80 5.76
CA THR A 50 14.17 7.16 5.79
C THR A 50 14.72 7.49 4.40
N LYS A 51 13.87 7.99 3.49
CA LYS A 51 14.37 8.82 2.40
C LYS A 51 14.34 10.26 2.89
N GLU A 52 15.50 10.89 2.98
CA GLU A 52 15.57 12.34 3.15
C GLU A 52 14.79 13.03 2.03
N ALA A 53 14.10 14.12 2.38
CA ALA A 53 13.40 14.91 1.39
C ALA A 53 14.41 15.42 0.34
N PRO A 54 14.13 15.27 -0.98
CA PRO A 54 15.03 15.75 -2.00
C PRO A 54 15.32 17.24 -1.84
N LEU A 55 16.53 17.66 -2.20
CA LEU A 55 16.98 19.07 -2.19
C LEU A 55 16.01 20.01 -2.93
N VAL A 56 15.28 19.47 -3.91
CA VAL A 56 14.22 20.17 -4.64
C VAL A 56 12.88 19.48 -4.33
N THR A 57 12.04 20.16 -3.54
CA THR A 57 10.69 19.69 -3.23
C THR A 57 9.67 20.60 -3.92
N PRO A 58 8.68 20.04 -4.65
CA PRO A 58 7.66 20.84 -5.30
C PRO A 58 6.77 21.56 -4.28
N SER A 59 6.28 22.75 -4.63
CA SER A 59 5.33 23.47 -3.76
C SER A 59 4.02 22.70 -3.61
N VAL A 60 3.30 22.94 -2.51
CA VAL A 60 2.02 22.28 -2.23
C VAL A 60 1.00 22.60 -3.32
N GLU A 61 1.00 23.84 -3.80
CA GLU A 61 0.11 24.29 -4.87
C GLU A 61 0.38 23.52 -6.16
N TRP A 62 1.65 23.34 -6.55
CA TRP A 62 2.00 22.55 -7.74
C TRP A 62 1.55 21.09 -7.59
N GLN A 63 1.76 20.49 -6.42
CA GLN A 63 1.31 19.12 -6.15
C GLN A 63 -0.22 18.99 -6.26
N GLN A 64 -0.97 19.95 -5.72
CA GLN A 64 -2.44 19.97 -5.80
C GLN A 64 -2.92 20.10 -7.25
N CYS A 65 -2.29 20.97 -8.05
CA CYS A 65 -2.57 21.09 -9.47
C CYS A 65 -2.33 19.77 -10.20
N GLN A 66 -1.20 19.10 -9.97
CA GLN A 66 -0.91 17.80 -10.58
C GLN A 66 -1.93 16.72 -10.19
N VAL A 67 -2.38 16.70 -8.93
CA VAL A 67 -3.40 15.75 -8.46
C VAL A 67 -4.74 16.00 -9.17
N ALA A 68 -5.14 17.25 -9.34
CA ALA A 68 -6.36 17.62 -10.04
C ALA A 68 -6.28 17.21 -11.53
N ASP A 69 -5.20 17.56 -12.21
CA ASP A 69 -4.96 17.23 -13.62
C ASP A 69 -4.94 15.72 -13.84
N PHE A 70 -4.20 14.99 -13.01
CA PHE A 70 -4.11 13.54 -13.10
C PHE A 70 -5.47 12.87 -12.85
N SER A 71 -6.29 13.43 -11.95
CA SER A 71 -7.65 12.93 -11.71
C SER A 71 -8.52 13.07 -12.96
N LEU A 72 -8.44 14.20 -13.66
CA LEU A 72 -9.15 14.42 -14.92
C LEU A 72 -8.71 13.42 -16.00
N VAL A 73 -7.39 13.20 -16.15
CA VAL A 73 -6.84 12.22 -17.10
C VAL A 73 -7.38 10.82 -16.81
N ARG A 74 -7.40 10.39 -15.53
CA ARG A 74 -7.93 9.08 -15.14
C ARG A 74 -9.43 8.92 -15.38
N GLN A 75 -10.21 9.97 -15.12
CA GLN A 75 -11.65 9.96 -15.42
C GLN A 75 -11.91 9.82 -16.92
N ASN A 76 -11.15 10.54 -17.74
CA ASN A 76 -11.24 10.42 -19.21
C ASN A 76 -10.86 9.01 -19.67
N LEU A 77 -9.76 8.45 -19.17
CA LEU A 77 -9.35 7.09 -19.50
C LEU A 77 -10.43 6.06 -19.13
N ALA A 78 -11.05 6.19 -17.96
CA ALA A 78 -12.14 5.34 -17.52
C ALA A 78 -13.35 5.45 -18.47
N ARG A 79 -13.72 6.67 -18.87
CA ARG A 79 -14.77 6.93 -19.86
C ARG A 79 -14.47 6.26 -21.21
N TYR A 80 -13.27 6.41 -21.73
CA TYR A 80 -12.89 5.76 -23.01
C TYR A 80 -12.94 4.24 -22.92
N ARG A 81 -12.59 3.67 -21.76
CA ARG A 81 -12.63 2.23 -21.53
C ARG A 81 -14.06 1.67 -21.47
N SER A 82 -15.02 2.43 -20.93
CA SER A 82 -16.43 2.02 -20.93
C SER A 82 -17.12 2.16 -22.29
N SER A 83 -16.65 3.09 -23.13
CA SER A 83 -17.36 3.45 -24.36
C SER A 83 -16.88 2.73 -25.62
N CYS A 84 -15.70 2.11 -25.61
CA CYS A 84 -15.10 1.54 -26.82
C CYS A 84 -14.36 0.22 -26.55
N ILE A 85 -14.59 -0.78 -27.40
CA ILE A 85 -13.79 -2.00 -27.46
C ILE A 85 -12.58 -1.73 -28.34
N PHE A 86 -11.41 -1.52 -27.72
CA PHE A 86 -10.15 -1.32 -28.44
C PHE A 86 -9.42 -2.64 -28.66
N LYS A 87 -8.98 -2.87 -29.90
CA LYS A 87 -8.02 -3.93 -30.23
C LYS A 87 -6.67 -3.28 -30.47
N PRO A 88 -5.59 -3.75 -29.83
CA PRO A 88 -4.26 -3.22 -30.09
C PRO A 88 -3.86 -3.56 -31.53
N SER A 89 -3.16 -2.63 -32.20
CA SER A 89 -2.68 -2.82 -33.57
C SER A 89 -1.56 -3.86 -33.68
N ARG A 90 -0.90 -4.18 -32.56
CA ARG A 90 0.16 -5.18 -32.45
C ARG A 90 -0.12 -6.12 -31.27
N SER A 91 0.41 -7.33 -31.35
CA SER A 91 0.34 -8.29 -30.25
C SER A 91 1.07 -7.74 -29.03
N LEU A 92 0.39 -7.74 -27.88
CA LEU A 92 1.03 -7.40 -26.61
C LEU A 92 1.84 -8.60 -26.10
N PRO A 93 2.98 -8.36 -25.42
CA PRO A 93 3.72 -9.41 -24.74
C PRO A 93 2.86 -10.11 -23.69
N GLY A 94 3.25 -11.34 -23.34
CA GLY A 94 2.63 -12.08 -22.25
C GLY A 94 2.75 -11.30 -20.93
N ARG A 95 1.79 -11.46 -20.02
CA ARG A 95 1.77 -10.74 -18.73
C ARG A 95 3.07 -10.86 -17.92
N ARG A 96 3.78 -12.00 -18.01
CA ARG A 96 5.02 -12.29 -17.28
C ARG A 96 6.29 -12.16 -18.14
N ASP A 97 6.15 -11.69 -19.38
CA ASP A 97 7.26 -11.52 -20.30
C ASP A 97 7.94 -10.16 -20.10
N GLU A 98 8.76 -10.05 -19.06
CA GLU A 98 9.46 -8.82 -18.70
C GLU A 98 10.33 -8.29 -19.84
N ALA A 99 11.09 -9.17 -20.51
CA ALA A 99 11.95 -8.79 -21.63
C ALA A 99 11.12 -8.29 -22.83
N GLY A 100 9.98 -8.93 -23.12
CA GLY A 100 9.06 -8.47 -24.15
C GLY A 100 8.44 -7.11 -23.83
N TRP A 101 8.06 -6.85 -22.59
CA TRP A 101 7.57 -5.52 -22.16
C TRP A 101 8.65 -4.44 -22.22
N TYR A 102 9.88 -4.78 -21.84
CA TYR A 102 11.03 -3.87 -21.95
C TYR A 102 11.27 -3.47 -23.41
N CYS A 103 11.37 -4.46 -24.31
CA CYS A 103 11.58 -4.24 -25.73
C CYS A 103 10.41 -3.46 -26.37
N LEU A 104 9.16 -3.75 -26.00
CA LEU A 104 7.99 -3.01 -26.48
C LEU A 104 8.06 -1.53 -26.09
N CYS A 105 8.41 -1.21 -24.85
CA CYS A 105 8.36 0.15 -24.32
C CYS A 105 9.60 0.99 -24.67
N PHE A 106 10.78 0.37 -24.76
CA PHE A 106 12.06 1.07 -24.90
C PHE A 106 12.81 0.76 -26.20
N GLY A 107 12.45 -0.33 -26.89
CA GLY A 107 13.15 -0.79 -28.09
C GLY A 107 14.24 -1.81 -27.77
N SER A 108 15.04 -2.17 -28.77
CA SER A 108 16.19 -3.07 -28.61
C SER A 108 17.49 -2.31 -28.89
N ASP A 109 18.48 -2.47 -28.03
CA ASP A 109 19.79 -1.80 -28.18
C ASP A 109 20.66 -2.37 -29.31
N ASN A 110 20.20 -3.40 -30.03
CA ASN A 110 21.03 -4.23 -30.91
C ASN A 110 20.90 -3.99 -32.43
N GLU A 111 20.13 -2.99 -32.90
CA GLU A 111 19.97 -2.77 -34.35
C GLU A 111 20.88 -1.65 -34.88
N PRO A 112 21.76 -1.92 -35.87
CA PRO A 112 22.51 -0.88 -36.55
C PRO A 112 21.57 0.07 -37.29
N VAL A 113 21.83 1.37 -37.13
CA VAL A 113 21.09 2.51 -37.71
C VAL A 113 21.32 2.57 -39.23
N GLU A 114 20.80 1.61 -40.00
CA GLU A 114 20.86 1.64 -41.47
C GLU A 114 19.51 1.47 -42.15
N SER A 115 18.42 1.42 -41.39
CA SER A 115 17.07 1.54 -41.92
C SER A 115 16.36 2.67 -41.21
N GLY A 116 15.94 3.72 -41.93
CA GLY A 116 15.27 4.92 -41.40
C GLY A 116 13.91 4.70 -40.71
N ALA A 117 13.62 3.49 -40.25
CA ALA A 117 12.54 3.16 -39.33
C ALA A 117 13.12 3.06 -37.93
N SER A 118 12.93 4.11 -37.12
CA SER A 118 13.34 4.17 -35.71
C SER A 118 13.06 2.85 -34.98
N SER A 119 14.12 2.18 -34.51
CA SER A 119 14.07 0.99 -33.63
C SER A 119 13.66 1.33 -32.19
N GLY A 120 13.11 2.53 -31.97
CA GLY A 120 12.69 3.02 -30.67
C GLY A 120 11.44 2.31 -30.15
N GLY A 121 11.33 2.25 -28.82
CA GLY A 121 10.15 1.74 -28.13
C GLY A 121 8.86 2.45 -28.50
N ILE A 122 7.74 1.78 -28.24
CA ILE A 122 6.40 2.27 -28.56
C ILE A 122 5.90 3.17 -27.43
N PRO A 123 5.46 4.41 -27.72
CA PRO A 123 4.89 5.28 -26.69
C PRO A 123 3.61 4.66 -26.09
N PRO A 124 3.22 5.05 -24.87
CA PRO A 124 2.03 4.52 -24.21
C PRO A 124 0.74 5.07 -24.84
N LEU A 125 0.42 4.57 -26.03
CA LEU A 125 -0.77 4.95 -26.79
C LEU A 125 -2.05 4.49 -26.08
N LEU A 126 -3.13 5.27 -26.21
CA LEU A 126 -4.44 4.90 -25.65
C LEU A 126 -4.93 3.54 -26.14
N SER A 127 -4.67 3.17 -27.40
CA SER A 127 -5.02 1.86 -27.94
C SER A 127 -4.35 0.70 -27.19
N ILE A 128 -3.10 0.89 -26.78
CA ILE A 128 -2.33 -0.08 -25.98
C ILE A 128 -2.88 -0.08 -24.54
N LEU A 129 -2.95 1.08 -23.89
CA LEU A 129 -3.41 1.19 -22.50
C LEU A 129 -4.84 0.67 -22.29
N LEU A 130 -5.74 0.92 -23.24
CA LEU A 130 -7.13 0.46 -23.17
C LEU A 130 -7.28 -1.05 -23.42
N SER A 131 -6.32 -1.67 -24.11
CA SER A 131 -6.31 -3.13 -24.32
C SER A 131 -5.68 -3.91 -23.16
N MET A 132 -4.84 -3.28 -22.33
CA MET A 132 -4.32 -3.88 -21.10
C MET A 132 -5.42 -4.05 -20.05
N ASN A 133 -5.44 -5.16 -19.31
CA ASN A 133 -6.34 -5.37 -18.17
C ASN A 133 -5.66 -4.96 -16.84
N GLN A 134 -6.43 -4.78 -15.76
CA GLN A 134 -5.87 -4.38 -14.45
C GLN A 134 -4.82 -5.36 -13.92
N GLU A 135 -4.95 -6.64 -14.22
CA GLU A 135 -4.02 -7.68 -13.77
C GLU A 135 -2.62 -7.57 -14.40
N SER A 136 -2.53 -7.07 -15.63
CA SER A 136 -1.26 -6.80 -16.32
C SER A 136 -0.52 -5.57 -15.79
N ASN A 137 -1.20 -4.67 -15.06
CA ASN A 137 -0.58 -3.45 -14.52
C ASN A 137 0.13 -3.66 -13.17
N HIS A 138 -0.10 -4.79 -12.49
CA HIS A 138 0.41 -5.09 -11.15
C HIS A 138 1.63 -6.03 -11.13
N VAL A 139 2.45 -6.07 -12.17
CA VAL A 139 3.62 -6.97 -12.23
C VAL A 139 4.70 -6.62 -11.18
N TYR A 140 4.77 -5.38 -10.70
CA TYR A 140 5.86 -4.91 -9.83
C TYR A 140 5.56 -4.89 -8.31
N LYS A 141 4.44 -5.47 -7.85
CA LYS A 141 4.17 -5.59 -6.40
C LYS A 141 4.48 -6.98 -5.85
N LYS A 142 5.69 -7.51 -6.06
CA LYS A 142 6.20 -8.59 -5.20
C LYS A 142 7.72 -8.79 -5.31
N LYS A 143 8.43 -8.27 -4.30
CA LYS A 143 9.50 -8.96 -3.54
C LYS A 143 9.98 -8.00 -2.46
N VAL A 144 9.31 -8.03 -1.31
CA VAL A 144 9.92 -7.67 -0.03
C VAL A 144 10.08 -9.02 0.66
N ASN A 145 11.33 -9.50 0.71
CA ASN A 145 11.75 -10.55 1.64
C ASN A 145 12.21 -9.88 2.92
#